data_AF-A0A1Z3CH19-F1
#
_entry.id   AF-A0A1Z3CH19-F1
#
_cell.length_a   1.000
_cell.length_b   1.000
_cell.length_c   1.000
_cell.angle_alpha   90.00
_cell.angle_beta   90.00
_cell.angle_gamma   90.00
#
_symmetry.space_group_name_H-M   'P 1'
#
loop_
_entity.id
_entity.type
_entity.pdbx_description
1 polymer ?
#
loop_
_entity_poly.entity_id
_entity_poly.type
_entity_poly.pdbx_seq_one_letter_code
_entity_poly.pdbx_strand_id
1 'polypeptide(L)'
;MNIQDIIKNQDILDCWKEIQKSNINKNISKEVFEYDIEEYHTFLLDEIIEASQYMNISFDALINEMFSFAKDNKSLLINFSNERLNKKIPFSSQLSYKEISNGYTEEELGIPYQDLEDETNAIIDIGTLLTYLIDLIFLFKEEKNYMKYLTQRLYYSEIHAKEFIDYEKNIIENLSSK
;
A
#
# COMPACT_ATOMS: atom_id res chain seq x y z
N MET A 1 1.63 10.90 -17.22
CA MET A 1 2.65 9.88 -16.86
C MET A 1 1.94 8.54 -16.77
N ASN A 2 2.52 7.44 -17.26
CA ASN A 2 1.90 6.11 -17.10
C ASN A 2 2.52 5.35 -15.92
N ILE A 3 1.91 4.24 -15.51
CA ILE A 3 2.45 3.42 -14.41
C ILE A 3 3.84 2.85 -14.70
N GLN A 4 4.18 2.59 -15.97
CA GLN A 4 5.51 2.10 -16.34
C GLN A 4 6.60 3.13 -16.04
N ASP A 5 6.33 4.42 -16.26
CA ASP A 5 7.26 5.50 -15.93
C ASP A 5 7.48 5.58 -14.42
N ILE A 6 6.41 5.36 -13.64
CA ILE A 6 6.43 5.42 -12.17
C ILE A 6 7.23 4.24 -11.59
N ILE A 7 6.91 3.01 -12.01
CA ILE A 7 7.61 1.82 -11.52
C ILE A 7 9.06 1.74 -12.00
N LYS A 8 9.42 2.42 -13.10
CA LYS A 8 10.80 2.50 -13.61
C LYS A 8 11.62 3.61 -12.95
N ASN A 9 11.03 4.42 -12.08
CA ASN A 9 11.77 5.41 -11.31
C ASN A 9 12.87 4.70 -10.48
N GLN A 10 14.09 5.24 -10.53
CA GLN A 10 15.27 4.58 -9.94
C GLN A 10 15.16 4.47 -8.41
N ASP A 11 14.68 5.51 -7.74
CA ASP A 11 14.57 5.55 -6.28
C ASP A 11 13.52 4.53 -5.79
N ILE A 12 12.40 4.43 -6.51
CA ILE A 12 11.36 3.42 -6.28
C ILE A 12 11.90 2.00 -6.50
N LEU A 13 12.55 1.74 -7.63
CA LEU A 13 13.13 0.42 -7.96
C LEU A 13 14.18 -0.01 -6.93
N ASP A 14 15.01 0.92 -6.47
CA ASP A 14 16.03 0.61 -5.48
C ASP A 14 15.41 0.22 -4.14
N CYS A 15 14.39 0.95 -3.67
CA CYS A 15 13.67 0.59 -2.45
C CYS A 15 13.04 -0.79 -2.56
N TRP A 16 12.35 -1.07 -3.68
CA TRP A 16 11.73 -2.36 -3.93
C TRP A 16 12.75 -3.50 -3.92
N LYS A 17 13.89 -3.36 -4.61
CA LYS A 17 14.95 -4.36 -4.62
C LYS A 17 15.51 -4.66 -3.24
N GLU A 18 15.69 -3.64 -2.39
CA GLU A 18 16.16 -3.85 -1.02
C GLU A 18 15.12 -4.57 -0.17
N ILE A 19 13.83 -4.20 -0.27
CA ILE A 19 12.74 -4.90 0.42
C ILE A 19 12.65 -6.37 -0.04
N GLN A 20 12.78 -6.63 -1.33
CA GLN A 20 12.80 -8.00 -1.87
C GLN A 20 13.97 -8.82 -1.31
N LYS A 21 15.17 -8.25 -1.22
CA LYS A 21 16.34 -8.94 -0.64
C LYS A 21 16.09 -9.29 0.84
N SER A 22 15.52 -8.38 1.62
CA SER A 22 15.24 -8.58 3.04
C SER A 22 14.18 -9.65 3.31
N ASN A 23 13.34 -9.95 2.33
CA ASN A 23 12.20 -10.86 2.47
C ASN A 23 12.22 -12.01 1.46
N ILE A 24 13.40 -12.43 1.02
CA ILE A 24 13.57 -13.46 -0.03
C ILE A 24 12.81 -14.77 0.27
N ASN A 25 12.69 -15.14 1.56
CA ASN A 25 11.98 -16.35 2.00
C ASN A 25 10.44 -16.20 1.95
N LYS A 26 9.94 -14.98 1.85
CA LYS A 26 8.53 -14.63 1.71
C LYS A 26 8.16 -14.24 0.29
N ASN A 27 9.15 -14.14 -0.59
CA ASN A 27 8.92 -13.83 -1.99
C ASN A 27 8.30 -15.06 -2.62
N ILE A 28 6.97 -15.10 -2.67
CA ILE A 28 6.26 -16.19 -3.29
C ILE A 28 6.66 -16.17 -4.76
N SER A 29 7.17 -17.32 -5.21
CA SER A 29 7.47 -17.62 -6.60
C SER A 29 6.40 -17.02 -7.51
N LYS A 30 6.83 -16.48 -8.67
CA LYS A 30 5.99 -15.98 -9.80
C LYS A 30 4.85 -16.92 -10.24
N GLU A 31 4.77 -18.12 -9.69
CA GLU A 31 3.83 -19.17 -10.05
C GLU A 31 2.40 -18.97 -9.50
N VAL A 32 2.13 -18.01 -8.60
CA VAL A 32 0.83 -17.95 -7.89
C VAL A 32 -0.13 -16.88 -8.43
N PHE A 33 0.33 -15.86 -9.15
CA PHE A 33 -0.56 -14.87 -9.74
C PHE A 33 -0.21 -14.59 -11.20
N GLU A 34 -0.97 -15.22 -12.09
CA GLU A 34 -1.08 -14.78 -13.48
C GLU A 34 -2.02 -13.57 -13.52
N TYR A 35 -1.55 -12.41 -13.04
CA TYR A 35 -2.24 -11.17 -13.34
C TYR A 35 -2.04 -10.83 -14.83
N ASP A 36 -3.09 -10.41 -15.51
CA ASP A 36 -2.91 -9.66 -16.74
C ASP A 36 -2.13 -8.37 -16.38
N ILE A 37 -0.94 -8.24 -16.97
CA ILE A 37 -0.02 -7.15 -16.66
C ILE A 37 -0.64 -5.79 -16.98
N GLU A 38 -1.49 -5.70 -18.00
CA GLU A 38 -2.17 -4.45 -18.37
C GLU A 38 -3.27 -4.10 -17.36
N GLU A 39 -4.01 -5.10 -16.89
CA GLU A 39 -5.04 -4.93 -15.87
C GLU A 39 -4.44 -4.49 -14.53
N TYR A 40 -3.39 -5.18 -14.09
CA TYR A 40 -2.67 -4.82 -12.86
C TYR A 40 -2.06 -3.40 -12.93
N HIS A 41 -1.49 -3.04 -14.08
CA HIS A 41 -0.98 -1.70 -14.32
C HIS A 41 -2.07 -0.63 -14.28
N THR A 42 -3.26 -0.93 -14.80
CA THR A 42 -4.41 -0.04 -14.76
C THR A 42 -4.89 0.12 -13.32
N PHE A 43 -5.02 -0.98 -12.58
CA PHE A 43 -5.37 -0.98 -11.16
C PHE A 43 -4.43 -0.07 -10.33
N LEU A 44 -3.11 -0.25 -10.44
CA LEU A 44 -2.15 0.59 -9.71
C LEU A 44 -2.24 2.07 -10.09
N LEU A 45 -2.51 2.37 -11.36
CA LEU A 45 -2.65 3.74 -11.81
C LEU A 45 -3.91 4.39 -11.22
N ASP A 46 -5.03 3.65 -11.21
CA ASP A 46 -6.29 4.11 -10.64
C ASP A 46 -6.17 4.36 -9.13
N GLU A 47 -5.48 3.48 -8.39
CA GLU A 47 -5.20 3.71 -6.96
C GLU A 47 -4.48 5.04 -6.71
N ILE A 48 -3.46 5.36 -7.50
CA ILE A 48 -2.72 6.63 -7.36
C ILE A 48 -3.62 7.82 -7.74
N ILE A 49 -4.42 7.70 -8.80
CA ILE A 49 -5.36 8.75 -9.22
C ILE A 49 -6.34 9.03 -8.09
N GLU A 50 -6.97 8.00 -7.53
CA GLU A 50 -7.93 8.14 -6.45
C GLU A 50 -7.28 8.70 -5.19
N ALA A 51 -6.12 8.19 -4.77
CA ALA A 51 -5.38 8.74 -3.66
C ALA A 51 -5.10 10.25 -3.83
N SER A 52 -4.71 10.69 -5.03
CA SER A 52 -4.48 12.12 -5.32
C SER A 52 -5.75 12.97 -5.15
N GLN A 53 -6.91 12.43 -5.54
CA GLN A 53 -8.20 13.12 -5.37
C GLN A 53 -8.56 13.26 -3.89
N TYR A 54 -8.33 12.22 -3.07
CA TYR A 54 -8.58 12.28 -1.63
C TYR A 54 -7.61 13.23 -0.91
N MET A 55 -6.35 13.29 -1.35
CA MET A 55 -5.37 14.27 -0.86
C MET A 55 -5.64 15.71 -1.36
N ASN A 56 -6.58 15.90 -2.29
CA ASN A 56 -6.86 17.18 -2.93
C ASN A 56 -5.62 17.80 -3.61
N ILE A 57 -4.82 16.96 -4.28
CA ILE A 57 -3.67 17.36 -5.10
C ILE A 57 -3.79 16.77 -6.50
N SER A 58 -3.10 17.34 -7.48
CA SER A 58 -3.08 16.75 -8.83
C SER A 58 -2.33 15.41 -8.83
N PHE A 59 -2.74 14.49 -9.71
CA PHE A 59 -2.01 13.24 -9.98
C PHE A 59 -0.49 13.45 -10.15
N ASP A 60 -0.07 14.38 -11.00
CA ASP A 60 1.36 14.66 -11.22
C ASP A 60 2.07 15.17 -9.95
N ALA A 61 1.36 15.89 -9.08
CA ALA A 61 1.91 16.33 -7.80
C ALA A 61 2.12 15.15 -6.85
N LEU A 62 1.16 14.22 -6.76
CA LEU A 62 1.34 13.00 -5.96
C LEU A 62 2.52 12.17 -6.47
N ILE A 63 2.67 12.00 -7.80
CA ILE A 63 3.81 11.28 -8.35
C ILE A 63 5.15 11.92 -7.99
N ASN A 64 5.26 13.24 -8.12
CA ASN A 64 6.47 13.95 -7.72
C ASN A 64 6.75 13.78 -6.23
N GLU A 65 5.71 13.80 -5.39
CA GLU A 65 5.84 13.55 -3.97
C GLU A 65 6.30 12.13 -3.65
N MET A 66 5.77 11.13 -4.35
CA MET A 66 6.23 9.73 -4.25
C MET A 66 7.71 9.62 -4.60
N PHE A 67 8.17 10.22 -5.69
CA PHE A 67 9.57 10.19 -6.08
C PHE A 67 10.48 10.91 -5.08
N SER A 68 10.10 12.12 -4.66
CA SER A 68 10.83 12.88 -3.64
C SER A 68 10.90 12.12 -2.32
N PHE A 69 9.80 11.51 -1.89
CA PHE A 69 9.76 10.75 -0.66
C PHE A 69 10.66 9.51 -0.73
N ALA A 70 10.58 8.72 -1.80
CA ALA A 70 11.41 7.52 -1.97
C ALA A 70 12.91 7.86 -2.00
N LYS A 71 13.26 8.99 -2.62
CA LYS A 71 14.63 9.50 -2.68
C LYS A 71 15.14 9.97 -1.31
N ASP A 72 14.39 10.86 -0.66
CA ASP A 72 14.86 11.57 0.53
C ASP A 72 14.68 10.73 1.81
N ASN A 73 13.72 9.79 1.81
CA ASN A 73 13.35 8.96 2.97
C ASN A 73 13.54 7.45 2.71
N LYS A 74 14.48 7.08 1.83
CA LYS A 74 14.75 5.69 1.41
C LYS A 74 14.80 4.69 2.56
N SER A 75 15.57 5.00 3.62
CA SER A 75 15.70 4.09 4.78
C SER A 75 14.38 3.94 5.55
N LEU A 76 13.61 5.01 5.69
CA LEU A 76 12.31 4.95 6.36
C LEU A 76 11.36 4.07 5.55
N LEU A 77 11.27 4.31 4.23
CA LEU A 77 10.41 3.53 3.34
C LEU A 77 10.73 2.02 3.36
N ILE A 78 12.02 1.67 3.32
CA ILE A 78 12.46 0.26 3.38
C ILE A 78 12.12 -0.36 4.74
N ASN A 79 12.49 0.30 5.84
CA ASN A 79 12.28 -0.23 7.19
C ASN A 79 10.79 -0.34 7.54
N PHE A 80 10.02 0.67 7.16
CA PHE A 80 8.57 0.71 7.30
C PHE A 80 7.91 -0.45 6.54
N SER A 81 8.23 -0.59 5.25
CA SER A 81 7.71 -1.67 4.41
C SER A 81 8.04 -3.05 4.99
N ASN A 82 9.28 -3.23 5.47
CA ASN A 82 9.71 -4.48 6.10
C ASN A 82 8.91 -4.78 7.38
N GLU A 83 8.71 -3.81 8.27
CA GLU A 83 7.90 -4.02 9.48
C GLU A 83 6.45 -4.38 9.14
N ARG A 84 5.84 -3.68 8.17
CA ARG A 84 4.46 -3.92 7.72
C ARG A 84 4.27 -5.28 7.06
N LEU A 85 5.21 -5.72 6.21
CA LEU A 85 5.20 -7.07 5.61
C LEU A 85 5.39 -8.21 6.64
N ASN A 86 5.91 -7.89 7.82
CA ASN A 86 6.21 -8.89 8.85
C ASN A 86 5.13 -9.03 9.92
N LYS A 87 4.12 -8.15 9.92
CA LYS A 87 3.12 -8.08 10.99
C LYS A 87 1.72 -7.92 10.41
N LYS A 88 0.76 -8.67 10.95
CA LYS A 88 -0.66 -8.36 10.75
C LYS A 88 -1.04 -7.11 11.54
N ILE A 89 -1.95 -6.33 11.00
CA ILE A 89 -2.56 -5.20 11.71
C ILE A 89 -3.48 -5.78 12.81
N PRO A 90 -3.29 -5.39 14.08
CA PRO A 90 -4.03 -5.97 15.19
C PRO A 90 -5.38 -5.27 15.39
N PHE A 91 -6.30 -5.40 14.43
CA PHE A 91 -7.65 -4.86 14.56
C PHE A 91 -8.37 -5.45 15.79
N SER A 92 -9.19 -4.63 16.46
CA SER A 92 -9.93 -5.07 17.66
C SER A 92 -11.08 -6.03 17.36
N SER A 93 -11.50 -6.12 16.10
CA SER A 93 -12.50 -7.06 15.61
C SER A 93 -12.15 -7.57 14.21
N GLN A 94 -12.84 -8.62 13.75
CA GLN A 94 -12.65 -9.13 12.40
C GLN A 94 -13.16 -8.10 11.39
N LEU A 95 -12.39 -7.88 10.32
CA LEU A 95 -12.84 -7.07 9.19
C LEU A 95 -14.02 -7.74 8.52
N SER A 96 -14.98 -6.95 8.05
CA SER A 96 -16.02 -7.45 7.13
C SER A 96 -15.41 -7.77 5.76
N TYR A 97 -16.07 -8.64 4.98
CA TYR A 97 -15.64 -8.94 3.62
C TYR A 97 -15.49 -7.68 2.75
N LYS A 98 -16.36 -6.68 2.96
CA LYS A 98 -16.27 -5.40 2.25
C LYS A 98 -15.00 -4.61 2.59
N GLU A 99 -14.54 -4.69 3.83
CA GLU A 99 -13.29 -4.06 4.28
C GLU A 99 -12.07 -4.84 3.79
N ILE A 100 -12.15 -6.17 3.74
CA ILE A 100 -11.09 -7.02 3.19
C ILE A 100 -10.94 -6.78 1.68
N SER A 101 -12.06 -6.65 0.97
CA SER A 101 -12.10 -6.53 -0.50
C SER A 101 -11.96 -5.09 -1.00
N ASN A 102 -11.76 -4.09 -0.14
CA ASN A 102 -11.80 -2.67 -0.50
C ASN A 102 -13.08 -2.28 -1.28
N GLY A 103 -14.19 -2.97 -0.98
CA GLY A 103 -15.50 -2.73 -1.59
C GLY A 103 -15.79 -3.46 -2.89
N TYR A 104 -14.84 -4.21 -3.45
CA TYR A 104 -15.07 -5.03 -4.63
C TYR A 104 -15.87 -6.29 -4.31
N THR A 105 -16.62 -6.77 -5.31
CA THR A 105 -17.33 -8.05 -5.30
C THR A 105 -16.41 -9.22 -5.66
N GLU A 106 -16.73 -10.45 -5.26
CA GLU A 106 -16.00 -11.65 -5.70
C GLU A 106 -16.00 -11.79 -7.24
N GLU A 107 -17.06 -11.31 -7.92
CA GLU A 107 -17.14 -11.29 -9.38
C GLU A 107 -16.13 -10.30 -9.99
N GLU A 108 -16.02 -9.10 -9.40
CA GLU A 108 -15.04 -8.08 -9.83
C GLU A 108 -13.60 -8.51 -9.54
N LEU A 109 -13.37 -9.25 -8.46
CA LEU A 109 -12.04 -9.76 -8.10
C LEU A 109 -11.67 -11.06 -8.82
N GLY A 110 -12.65 -11.80 -9.34
CA GLY A 110 -12.44 -13.12 -9.92
C GLY A 110 -12.01 -14.19 -8.90
N ILE A 111 -12.05 -13.89 -7.60
CA ILE A 111 -11.66 -14.79 -6.50
C ILE A 111 -12.62 -14.68 -5.30
N PRO A 112 -12.81 -15.77 -4.52
CA PRO A 112 -13.57 -15.74 -3.28
C PRO A 112 -12.94 -14.86 -2.20
N TYR A 113 -13.74 -14.20 -1.38
CA TYR A 113 -13.21 -13.36 -0.30
C TYR A 113 -12.47 -14.14 0.79
N GLN A 114 -12.79 -15.42 0.97
CA GLN A 114 -12.09 -16.28 1.92
C GLN A 114 -10.59 -16.37 1.57
N ASP A 115 -10.29 -16.39 0.28
CA ASP A 115 -8.91 -16.48 -0.19
C ASP A 115 -8.16 -15.16 0.09
N LEU A 116 -8.83 -14.00 0.10
CA LEU A 116 -8.25 -12.72 0.54
C LEU A 116 -7.92 -12.67 2.04
N GLU A 117 -8.75 -13.31 2.87
CA GLU A 117 -8.52 -13.37 4.32
C GLU A 117 -7.32 -14.26 4.67
N ASP A 118 -7.15 -15.33 3.88
CA ASP A 118 -6.07 -16.30 3.99
C ASP A 118 -4.79 -15.85 3.26
N GLU A 119 -4.87 -14.84 2.39
CA GLU A 119 -3.76 -14.09 1.77
C GLU A 119 -2.99 -13.25 2.80
N THR A 120 -2.42 -13.93 3.77
CA THR A 120 -1.35 -13.45 4.65
C THR A 120 0.01 -13.38 3.95
N ASN A 121 0.00 -13.75 2.69
CA ASN A 121 1.10 -13.95 1.79
C ASN A 121 1.29 -12.67 0.98
N ALA A 122 1.59 -11.56 1.66
CA ALA A 122 1.88 -10.29 1.01
C ALA A 122 2.99 -10.51 -0.03
N ILE A 123 2.60 -10.56 -1.31
CA ILE A 123 3.54 -10.65 -2.41
C ILE A 123 4.28 -9.32 -2.45
N ILE A 124 5.60 -9.40 -2.44
CA ILE A 124 6.45 -8.21 -2.47
C ILE A 124 6.63 -7.82 -3.92
N ASP A 125 5.52 -7.40 -4.52
CA ASP A 125 5.49 -6.75 -5.82
C ASP A 125 5.76 -5.25 -5.68
N ILE A 126 5.83 -4.59 -6.83
CA ILE A 126 6.08 -3.15 -6.87
C ILE A 126 4.84 -2.37 -6.42
N GLY A 127 3.64 -2.89 -6.65
CA GLY A 127 2.37 -2.27 -6.25
C GLY A 127 2.28 -2.09 -4.74
N THR A 128 2.63 -3.12 -3.97
CA THR A 128 2.68 -3.08 -2.50
C THR A 128 3.55 -1.94 -1.99
N LEU A 129 4.70 -1.69 -2.63
CA LEU A 129 5.56 -0.56 -2.30
C LEU A 129 4.87 0.78 -2.61
N LEU A 130 4.18 0.89 -3.74
CA LEU A 130 3.46 2.10 -4.12
C LEU A 130 2.32 2.40 -3.14
N THR A 131 1.55 1.39 -2.72
CA THR A 131 0.49 1.55 -1.72
C THR A 131 1.05 2.01 -0.38
N TYR A 132 2.13 1.40 0.12
CA TYR A 132 2.78 1.84 1.37
C TYR A 132 3.35 3.26 1.27
N LEU A 133 3.81 3.65 0.09
CA LEU A 133 4.29 5.00 -0.16
C LEU A 133 3.15 6.02 -0.13
N ILE A 134 2.00 5.70 -0.72
CA ILE A 134 0.78 6.52 -0.63
C ILE A 134 0.36 6.69 0.83
N ASP A 135 0.31 5.60 1.58
CA ASP A 135 -0.03 5.58 3.00
C ASP A 135 0.91 6.47 3.83
N LEU A 136 2.22 6.38 3.60
CA LEU A 136 3.20 7.25 4.24
C LEU A 136 2.98 8.72 3.86
N ILE A 137 2.71 9.04 2.59
CA ILE A 137 2.43 10.43 2.17
C ILE A 137 1.17 10.96 2.86
N PHE A 138 0.11 10.16 2.95
CA PHE A 138 -1.08 10.50 3.71
C PHE A 138 -0.73 10.80 5.17
N LEU A 139 0.01 9.91 5.84
CA LEU A 139 0.39 10.09 7.26
C LEU A 139 1.22 11.36 7.49
N PHE A 140 2.19 11.65 6.62
CA PHE A 140 3.11 12.76 6.82
C PHE A 140 2.57 14.11 6.33
N LYS A 141 1.68 14.13 5.33
CA LYS A 141 1.25 15.36 4.66
C LYS A 141 -0.24 15.64 4.72
N GLU A 142 -1.08 14.61 4.76
CA GLU A 142 -2.53 14.74 4.54
C GLU A 142 -3.35 13.86 5.51
N GLU A 143 -2.92 13.75 6.77
CA GLU A 143 -3.52 12.80 7.74
C GLU A 143 -5.04 13.00 7.91
N LYS A 144 -5.50 14.25 7.84
CA LYS A 144 -6.93 14.59 7.92
C LYS A 144 -7.73 13.94 6.79
N ASN A 145 -7.16 13.91 5.59
CA ASN A 145 -7.77 13.31 4.41
C ASN A 145 -7.56 11.79 4.37
N TYR A 146 -6.58 11.27 5.11
CA TYR A 146 -6.32 9.85 5.19
C TYR A 146 -7.49 9.07 5.80
N MET A 147 -8.04 9.58 6.90
CA MET A 147 -9.23 9.00 7.52
C MET A 147 -10.39 8.88 6.53
N LYS A 148 -10.56 9.91 5.69
CA LYS A 148 -11.58 9.93 4.64
C LYS A 148 -11.27 8.89 3.56
N TYR A 149 -10.02 8.78 3.12
CA TYR A 149 -9.57 7.77 2.17
C TYR A 149 -9.84 6.34 2.70
N LEU A 150 -9.40 6.02 3.91
CA LEU A 150 -9.61 4.70 4.52
C LEU A 150 -11.09 4.34 4.64
N THR A 151 -11.93 5.28 5.08
CA THR A 151 -13.35 5.00 5.32
C THR A 151 -14.21 5.01 4.06
N GLN A 152 -13.91 5.86 3.08
CA GLN A 152 -14.75 6.04 1.89
C GLN A 152 -14.26 5.24 0.70
N ARG A 153 -12.94 5.08 0.55
CA ARG A 153 -12.35 4.34 -0.57
C ARG A 153 -12.05 2.89 -0.21
N LEU A 154 -11.46 2.65 0.96
CA LEU A 154 -11.13 1.29 1.44
C LEU A 154 -12.24 0.69 2.33
N TYR A 155 -13.32 1.45 2.56
CA TYR A 155 -14.52 1.02 3.30
C TYR A 155 -14.28 0.57 4.74
N TYR A 156 -13.14 0.91 5.34
CA TYR A 156 -12.89 0.67 6.76
C TYR A 156 -13.95 1.36 7.61
N SER A 157 -14.43 0.65 8.63
CA SER A 157 -15.16 1.29 9.70
C SER A 157 -14.32 2.41 10.33
N GLU A 158 -14.96 3.41 10.94
CA GLU A 158 -14.22 4.49 11.62
C GLU A 158 -13.29 3.95 12.72
N ILE A 159 -13.63 2.82 13.33
CA ILE A 159 -12.79 2.16 14.33
C ILE A 159 -11.56 1.55 13.67
N HIS A 160 -11.75 0.74 12.63
CA HIS A 160 -10.63 0.10 11.91
C HIS A 160 -9.71 1.13 11.23
N ALA A 161 -10.26 2.21 10.66
CA ALA A 161 -9.44 3.27 10.08
C ALA A 161 -8.56 3.98 11.14
N LYS A 162 -9.06 4.20 12.37
CA LYS A 162 -8.25 4.74 13.47
C LYS A 162 -7.16 3.76 13.90
N GLU A 163 -7.53 2.50 14.12
CA GLU A 163 -6.58 1.45 14.52
C GLU A 163 -5.48 1.26 13.48
N PHE A 164 -5.83 1.35 12.20
CA PHE A 164 -4.88 1.32 11.10
C PHE A 164 -3.92 2.50 11.17
N ILE A 165 -4.40 3.74 11.27
CA ILE A 165 -3.54 4.93 11.38
C ILE A 165 -2.64 4.86 12.62
N ASP A 166 -3.19 4.45 13.76
CA ASP A 166 -2.41 4.32 15.01
C ASP A 166 -1.34 3.24 14.86
N TYR A 167 -1.65 2.11 14.24
CA TYR A 167 -0.68 1.05 13.93
C TYR A 167 0.48 1.57 13.08
N GLU A 168 0.16 2.28 11.99
CA GLU A 168 1.14 2.83 11.07
C GLU A 168 2.07 3.84 11.76
N LYS A 169 1.50 4.75 12.55
CA LYS A 169 2.25 5.72 13.36
C LYS A 169 3.15 5.02 14.37
N ASN A 170 2.67 3.97 15.02
CA ASN A 170 3.47 3.19 15.96
C ASN A 170 4.68 2.53 15.27
N ILE A 171 4.57 2.08 14.02
CA ILE A 171 5.75 1.61 13.27
C ILE A 171 6.76 2.75 13.10
N ILE A 172 6.32 3.92 12.62
CA ILE A 172 7.18 5.08 12.36
C ILE A 172 7.89 5.54 13.65
N GLU A 173 7.16 5.64 14.77
CA GLU A 173 7.71 6.03 16.06
C GLU A 173 8.77 5.03 16.56
N ASN A 174 8.50 3.73 16.43
CA ASN A 174 9.45 2.68 16.80
C ASN A 174 10.69 2.67 15.91
N LEU A 175 10.57 3.04 14.64
CA LEU A 175 11.71 3.19 13.72
C LEU A 175 12.53 4.44 14.02
N SER A 176 11.90 5.51 14.52
CA SER A 176 12.57 6.78 14.87
C SER A 176 13.27 6.72 16.24
N SER A 177 12.87 5.76 17.09
CA SER A 177 13.42 5.56 18.44
C SER A 177 14.59 4.57 18.50
N LYS A 178 14.94 3.95 17.35
CA LYS A 178 16.07 3.02 17.19
C LYS A 178 17.28 3.75 16.62
#